data_AF-A0A7H1AP94-F1
#
_entry.id   AF-A0A7H1AP94-F1
#
_cell.length_a   1.000
_cell.length_b   1.000
_cell.length_c   1.000
_cell.angle_alpha   90.00
_cell.angle_beta   90.00
_cell.angle_gamma   90.00
#
_symmetry.space_group_name_H-M   'P 1'
#
loop_
_entity.id
_entity.type
_entity.pdbx_description
1 polymer ?
#
loop_
_entity_poly.entity_id
_entity_poly.type
_entity_poly.pdbx_seq_one_letter_code
_entity_poly.pdbx_strand_id
1 'polypeptide(L)'
;MILRGKFTRRRKALLALVLLMLAYLAYAWFAGLAITKGVEQKDMDWNADGTVTRDEILQAFYAVGVSETKEGNRECRTFLWRKSGEQIRVDCRTVFQAE
;
A
#
# COMPACT_ATOMS: atom_id res chain seq x y z
N MET A 1 6.75 -32.55 23.73
CA MET A 1 8.07 -31.94 23.39
C MET A 1 7.98 -31.36 21.98
N ILE A 2 7.71 -30.06 21.88
CA ILE A 2 7.58 -29.38 20.59
C ILE A 2 8.99 -28.97 20.11
N LEU A 3 9.42 -29.62 19.02
CA LEU A 3 10.43 -29.16 18.05
C LEU A 3 11.89 -29.02 18.52
N ARG A 4 12.59 -30.14 18.73
CA ARG A 4 14.07 -30.19 18.69
C ARG A 4 14.60 -30.36 17.26
N GLY A 5 14.14 -29.53 16.33
CA GLY A 5 14.71 -29.43 14.98
C GLY A 5 15.70 -28.28 14.91
N LYS A 6 16.99 -28.54 14.65
CA LYS A 6 17.98 -27.46 14.44
C LYS A 6 17.53 -26.60 13.25
N PHE A 7 17.48 -25.27 13.42
CA PHE A 7 17.19 -24.33 12.34
C PHE A 7 18.29 -24.42 11.27
N THR A 8 18.01 -25.12 10.18
CA THR A 8 18.95 -25.26 9.06
C THR A 8 19.23 -23.90 8.42
N ARG A 9 20.38 -23.74 7.73
CA ARG A 9 20.73 -22.49 7.03
C ARG A 9 19.61 -22.01 6.10
N ARG A 10 18.94 -22.94 5.40
CA ARG A 10 17.78 -22.65 4.54
C ARG A 10 16.61 -22.05 5.32
N ARG A 11 16.27 -22.63 6.49
CA ARG A 11 15.19 -22.10 7.34
C ARG A 11 15.53 -20.73 7.91
N LYS A 12 16.79 -20.49 8.26
CA LYS A 12 17.24 -19.15 8.72
C LYS A 12 17.13 -18.11 7.62
N ALA A 13 17.54 -18.45 6.39
CA ALA A 13 17.41 -17.56 5.24
C ALA A 13 15.94 -17.25 4.93
N LEU A 14 15.08 -18.27 4.94
CA LEU A 14 13.63 -18.08 4.78
C LEU A 14 13.04 -17.20 5.88
N LEU A 15 13.42 -17.42 7.15
CA LEU A 15 12.97 -16.60 8.26
C LEU A 15 13.42 -15.14 8.10
N ALA A 16 14.67 -14.90 7.72
CA ALA A 16 15.17 -13.55 7.47
C ALA A 16 14.39 -12.85 6.33
N LEU A 17 14.11 -13.57 5.24
CA LEU A 17 13.30 -13.05 4.13
C LEU A 17 11.87 -12.71 4.58
N VAL A 18 11.22 -13.58 5.36
CA VAL A 18 9.89 -13.31 5.92
C VAL A 18 9.91 -12.08 6.83
N LEU A 19 10.90 -11.96 7.72
CA LEU A 19 11.03 -10.80 8.60
C LEU A 19 11.24 -9.50 7.81
N LEU A 20 12.03 -9.54 6.73
CA LEU A 20 12.20 -8.40 5.84
C LEU A 20 10.88 -8.00 5.15
N MET A 21 10.10 -8.97 4.67
CA MET A 21 8.79 -8.69 4.07
C MET A 21 7.82 -8.09 5.10
N LEU A 22 7.78 -8.62 6.32
CA LEU A 22 6.94 -8.08 7.40
C LEU A 22 7.36 -6.66 7.79
N ALA A 23 8.66 -6.41 7.92
CA ALA A 23 9.19 -5.08 8.21
C ALA A 23 8.82 -4.08 7.10
N TYR A 24 8.91 -4.50 5.84
CA TYR A 24 8.48 -3.69 4.70
C TYR A 24 6.98 -3.40 4.73
N LEU A 25 6.13 -4.40 5.01
CA LEU A 25 4.67 -4.19 5.09
C LEU A 25 4.30 -3.24 6.24
N ALA A 26 4.96 -3.37 7.39
CA ALA A 26 4.78 -2.45 8.52
C ALA A 26 5.18 -1.01 8.14
N TYR A 27 6.32 -0.84 7.46
CA TYR A 27 6.74 0.45 6.93
C TYR A 27 5.73 1.00 5.91
N ALA A 28 5.29 0.17 4.96
CA ALA A 28 4.37 0.56 3.91
C ALA A 28 3.03 1.05 4.47
N TRP A 29 2.53 0.37 5.50
CA TRP A 29 1.31 0.76 6.19
C TRP A 29 1.50 2.09 6.94
N PHE A 30 2.60 2.23 7.69
CA PHE A 30 2.91 3.46 8.42
C PHE A 30 3.13 4.67 7.50
N ALA A 31 3.79 4.46 6.37
CA ALA A 31 4.07 5.50 5.37
C ALA A 31 2.88 5.82 4.46
N GLY A 32 1.75 5.13 4.62
CA GLY A 32 0.54 5.33 3.82
C GLY A 32 0.73 4.98 2.33
N LEU A 33 1.49 3.94 2.00
CA LEU A 33 1.72 3.56 0.60
C LEU A 33 0.43 3.04 -0.06
N ALA A 34 0.19 3.42 -1.31
CA ALA A 34 -1.04 3.10 -2.04
C ALA A 34 -1.32 1.60 -2.13
N ILE A 35 -0.27 0.77 -2.20
CA ILE A 35 -0.43 -0.70 -2.20
C ILE A 35 -1.18 -1.24 -0.98
N THR A 36 -1.11 -0.55 0.17
CA THR A 36 -1.76 -0.99 1.41
C THR A 36 -3.25 -0.67 1.48
N LYS A 37 -3.79 0.07 0.51
CA LYS A 37 -5.17 0.57 0.50
C LYS A 37 -6.11 -0.17 -0.45
N GLY A 38 -5.62 -1.22 -1.11
CA GLY A 38 -6.43 -2.10 -1.96
C GLY A 38 -6.95 -1.42 -3.22
N VAL A 39 -6.12 -0.61 -3.87
CA VAL A 39 -6.44 0.06 -5.15
C VAL A 39 -6.47 -0.99 -6.26
N GLU A 40 -7.48 -0.95 -7.15
CA GLU A 40 -7.51 -1.84 -8.30
C GLU A 40 -6.43 -1.44 -9.32
N GLN A 41 -5.85 -2.42 -10.02
CA GLN A 41 -4.81 -2.15 -11.01
C GLN A 41 -5.27 -1.16 -12.09
N LYS A 42 -6.52 -1.26 -12.56
CA LYS A 42 -7.08 -0.36 -13.57
C LYS A 42 -7.12 1.11 -13.13
N ASP A 43 -7.09 1.36 -11.82
CA ASP A 43 -7.14 2.70 -11.23
C ASP A 43 -5.72 3.22 -10.94
N MET A 44 -4.66 2.53 -11.35
CA MET A 44 -3.26 2.92 -11.11
C MET A 44 -2.66 3.74 -12.25
N ASP A 45 -3.48 4.33 -13.11
CA ASP A 45 -3.04 5.33 -14.09
C ASP A 45 -2.70 6.63 -13.33
N TRP A 46 -1.43 6.78 -12.94
CA TRP A 46 -0.97 7.89 -12.08
C TRP A 46 -0.60 9.12 -12.89
N ASN A 47 -0.27 8.93 -14.16
CA ASN A 47 0.07 10.02 -15.08
C ASN A 47 -1.14 10.49 -15.91
N ALA A 48 -2.29 9.82 -15.78
CA ALA A 48 -3.54 10.10 -16.47
C ALA A 48 -3.44 10.01 -18.00
N ASP A 49 -2.60 9.11 -18.52
CA ASP A 49 -2.45 8.89 -19.97
C ASP A 49 -3.50 7.93 -20.57
N GLY A 50 -4.37 7.36 -19.74
CA GLY A 50 -5.46 6.47 -20.13
C GLY A 50 -5.05 5.01 -20.23
N THR A 51 -3.79 4.68 -19.93
CA THR A 51 -3.28 3.31 -19.89
C THR A 51 -2.63 3.00 -18.55
N VAL A 52 -2.71 1.74 -18.11
CA VAL A 52 -2.00 1.29 -16.91
C VAL A 52 -0.82 0.45 -17.32
N THR A 53 0.36 0.88 -16.91
CA THR A 53 1.62 0.18 -17.14
C THR A 53 2.09 -0.59 -15.91
N ARG A 54 3.01 -1.55 -16.12
CA ARG A 54 3.63 -2.30 -15.02
C ARG A 54 4.43 -1.38 -14.08
N ASP A 55 5.03 -0.34 -14.63
CA ASP A 55 5.82 0.62 -13.86
C ASP A 55 4.92 1.42 -12.93
N GLU A 56 3.73 1.81 -13.37
CA GLU A 56 2.73 2.46 -12.52
C GLU A 56 2.20 1.55 -11.42
N ILE A 57 1.99 0.27 -11.71
CA ILE A 57 1.65 -0.71 -10.66
C ILE A 57 2.76 -0.76 -9.61
N LEU A 58 4.04 -0.76 -10.03
CA LEU A 58 5.17 -0.75 -9.11
C LEU A 58 5.27 0.55 -8.32
N GLN A 59 4.90 1.70 -8.90
CA GLN A 59 4.91 2.99 -8.19
C GLN A 59 4.00 3.01 -6.96
N ALA A 60 2.91 2.22 -6.94
CA ALA A 60 2.06 2.06 -5.77
C ALA A 60 2.80 1.49 -4.54
N PHE A 61 3.92 0.80 -4.75
CA PHE A 61 4.75 0.21 -3.69
C PHE A 61 5.76 1.18 -3.11
N TYR A 62 6.13 2.28 -3.77
CA TYR A 62 7.22 3.14 -3.29
C TYR A 62 7.01 4.64 -3.49
N ALA A 63 6.36 5.04 -4.60
CA ALA A 63 6.25 6.43 -5.04
C ALA A 63 4.92 7.08 -4.67
N VAL A 64 3.82 6.32 -4.63
CA VAL A 64 2.47 6.86 -4.41
C VAL A 64 2.03 6.64 -2.96
N GLY A 65 1.63 7.73 -2.31
CA GLY A 65 1.07 7.75 -0.97
C GLY A 65 -0.43 8.03 -0.99
N VAL A 66 -1.11 7.67 0.09
CA VAL A 66 -2.55 7.89 0.30
C VAL A 66 -2.76 8.57 1.63
N SER A 67 -3.48 9.70 1.60
CA SER A 67 -4.00 10.37 2.78
C SER A 67 -5.51 10.16 2.84
N GLU A 68 -6.02 9.61 3.93
CA GLU A 68 -7.45 9.41 4.13
C GLU A 68 -8.00 10.50 5.06
N THR A 69 -9.05 11.19 4.63
CA THR A 69 -9.76 12.19 5.43
C THR A 69 -11.21 11.76 5.60
N LYS A 70 -11.74 11.90 6.81
CA LYS A 70 -13.13 11.56 7.14
C LYS A 70 -13.83 12.78 7.72
N GLU A 71 -14.90 13.19 7.06
CA GLU A 71 -15.72 14.34 7.45
C GLU A 71 -17.18 13.90 7.50
N GLY A 72 -17.68 13.62 8.71
CA GLY A 72 -18.99 13.02 8.92
C GLY A 72 -19.13 11.67 8.20
N ASN A 73 -20.08 11.58 7.26
CA ASN A 73 -20.34 10.39 6.44
C ASN A 73 -19.49 10.36 5.15
N ARG A 74 -18.61 11.34 4.92
CA ARG A 74 -17.76 11.42 3.72
C ARG A 74 -16.36 10.92 4.05
N GLU A 75 -15.91 9.90 3.33
CA GLU A 75 -14.53 9.41 3.37
C GLU A 75 -13.85 9.73 2.05
N CYS A 76 -12.74 10.47 2.09
CA CYS A 76 -11.94 10.82 0.93
C CYS A 76 -10.55 10.20 1.03
N ARG A 77 -10.04 9.71 -0.10
CA ARG A 77 -8.69 9.20 -0.28
C ARG A 77 -7.95 10.08 -1.26
N THR A 78 -6.93 10.78 -0.80
CA THR A 78 -6.06 11.62 -1.62
C THR A 78 -4.81 10.85 -1.98
N PHE A 79 -4.63 10.58 -3.27
CA PHE A 79 -3.42 10.00 -3.83
C PHE A 79 -2.42 11.10 -4.15
N LEU A 80 -1.17 10.92 -3.75
CA LEU A 80 -0.12 11.93 -3.89
C LEU A 80 1.24 11.31 -4.18
N TRP A 81 2.08 12.04 -4.89
CA TRP A 81 3.48 11.70 -5.08
C TRP A 81 4.25 11.91 -3.78
N ARG A 82 4.86 10.87 -3.22
CA ARG A 82 5.56 10.96 -1.93
C ARG A 82 6.79 11.87 -1.95
N LYS A 83 7.42 12.03 -3.12
CA LYS A 83 8.63 12.84 -3.26
C LYS A 83 8.32 14.33 -3.24
N SER A 84 7.24 14.76 -3.92
CA SER A 84 6.88 16.17 -4.07
C SER A 84 5.72 16.61 -3.17
N GLY A 85 4.90 15.67 -2.68
CA GLY A 85 3.61 15.96 -2.04
C GLY A 85 2.52 16.38 -3.03
N GLU A 86 2.81 16.35 -4.33
CA GLU A 86 1.88 16.74 -5.38
C GLU A 86 0.70 15.77 -5.43
N GLN A 87 -0.50 16.34 -5.45
CA GLN A 87 -1.74 15.58 -5.51
C GLN A 87 -1.93 15.00 -6.92
N ILE A 88 -2.22 13.71 -6.98
CA ILE A 88 -2.55 13.00 -8.22
C ILE A 88 -4.06 13.00 -8.42
N ARG A 89 -4.80 12.57 -7.40
CA ARG A 89 -6.25 12.32 -7.46
C ARG A 89 -6.87 12.32 -6.07
N VAL A 90 -8.16 12.65 -5.97
CA VAL A 90 -8.96 12.52 -4.75
C VAL A 90 -10.20 11.69 -5.03
N ASP A 91 -10.34 10.56 -4.34
CA ASP A 91 -11.51 9.69 -4.42
C ASP A 91 -12.36 9.88 -3.16
N CYS A 92 -13.53 10.48 -3.30
CA CYS A 92 -14.48 10.66 -2.20
C CYS A 92 -15.68 9.74 -2.34
N ARG A 93 -16.08 9.10 -1.24
CA ARG A 93 -17.31 8.30 -1.17
C ARG A 93 -18.09 8.63 0.11
N THR A 94 -19.41 8.53 0.02
CA THR A 94 -20.28 8.62 1.19
C THR A 94 -20.48 7.21 1.75
N VAL A 95 -20.16 7.01 3.03
CA VAL A 95 -20.35 5.75 3.74
C VAL A 95 -21.51 5.92 4.71
N PHE A 96 -22.60 5.20 4.47
CA PHE A 96 -23.71 5.10 5.42
C PHE A 96 -23.34 4.05 6.47
N GLN A 97 -23.39 4.41 7.75
CA GLN A 97 -23.23 3.43 8.83
C GLN A 97 -24.51 2.60 8.90
N ALA A 98 -24.40 1.28 8.84
CA ALA A 98 -25.51 0.40 9.15
C ALA A 98 -25.72 0.43 10.66
N GLU A 99 -26.93 0.80 11.10
CA GLU A 99 -27.38 0.68 12.50
C GLU A 99 -27.53 -0.79 12.92
#